data_AF-A0AAV1KPH2-F1
#
_entry.id   AF-A0AAV1KPH2-F1
#
_cell.length_a   1.000
_cell.length_b   1.000
_cell.length_c   1.000
_cell.angle_alpha   90.00
_cell.angle_beta   90.00
_cell.angle_gamma   90.00
#
_symmetry.space_group_name_H-M   'P 1'
#
loop_
_entity.id
_entity.type
_entity.pdbx_description
1 polymer ?
#
loop_
_entity_poly.entity_id
_entity_poly.type
_entity_poly.pdbx_seq_one_letter_code
_entity_poly.pdbx_strand_id
1 'polypeptide(L)'
;MGIGNNHTNKAIESCVAQLRSLTEPFKVNHSFLVLPELTGNIPKFPIDIQQLNIPNNIKLADPTFNHSAPIDILIGAELFWYILGCKQITLGPYNPKLRSSKYGWLISGLYTNSFHKSNNIT
;
A
#
# COMPACT_ATOMS: atom_id res chain seq x y z
N MET A 1 -18.32 -1.32 7.76
CA MET A 1 -18.52 -2.75 7.41
C MET A 1 -17.31 -3.16 6.59
N GLY A 2 -16.55 -4.16 7.03
CA GLY A 2 -15.31 -4.54 6.36
C GLY A 2 -14.55 -5.63 7.10
N ILE A 3 -15.03 -6.86 6.97
CA ILE A 3 -14.21 -8.06 6.93
C ILE A 3 -14.75 -8.77 5.69
N GLY A 4 -13.95 -8.79 4.62
CA GLY A 4 -14.33 -9.40 3.36
C GLY A 4 -14.77 -10.85 3.59
N ASN A 5 -15.89 -11.21 3.00
CA ASN A 5 -16.63 -12.45 3.17
C ASN A 5 -15.79 -13.71 2.83
N ASN A 6 -14.96 -14.17 3.76
CA ASN A 6 -14.24 -15.43 3.68
C ASN A 6 -14.58 -16.28 4.90
N HIS A 7 -14.85 -17.57 4.66
CA HIS A 7 -15.12 -18.56 5.68
C HIS A 7 -14.07 -18.47 6.80
N THR A 8 -14.58 -18.37 8.03
CA THR A 8 -13.90 -18.08 9.30
C THR A 8 -12.50 -18.66 9.47
N ASN A 9 -11.46 -17.91 9.12
CA ASN A 9 -10.25 -17.89 9.95
C ASN A 9 -10.56 -16.97 11.12
N LYS A 10 -11.09 -17.53 12.22
CA LYS A 10 -11.27 -16.76 13.45
C LYS A 10 -9.90 -16.20 13.84
N ALA A 11 -9.78 -14.88 14.00
CA ALA A 11 -8.67 -14.33 14.75
C ALA A 11 -8.78 -14.88 16.17
N ILE A 12 -7.86 -15.77 16.54
CA ILE A 12 -7.85 -16.40 17.87
C ILE A 12 -7.05 -15.51 18.85
N GLU A 13 -6.14 -14.70 18.30
CA GLU A 13 -5.17 -13.96 19.07
C GLU A 13 -5.14 -12.48 18.67
N SER A 14 -4.70 -11.67 19.60
CA SER A 14 -4.43 -10.26 19.38
C SER A 14 -3.06 -9.92 19.95
N CYS A 15 -2.40 -8.93 19.36
CA CYS A 15 -1.12 -8.43 19.85
C CYS A 15 -1.14 -6.91 19.88
N VAL A 16 -0.33 -6.32 20.75
CA VAL A 16 -0.06 -4.87 20.72
C VAL A 16 1.28 -4.67 20.04
N ALA A 17 1.30 -3.86 18.98
CA ALA A 17 2.53 -3.53 18.27
C ALA A 17 2.67 -2.01 18.13
N GLN A 18 3.92 -1.56 18.07
CA GLN A 18 4.26 -0.18 17.73
C GLN A 18 4.61 -0.09 16.25
N LEU A 19 3.82 0.68 15.50
CA LEU A 19 4.15 1.06 14.14
C LEU A 19 4.95 2.36 14.16
N ARG A 20 6.05 2.40 13.41
CA ARG A 20 6.92 3.57 13.27
C ARG A 20 7.12 3.90 11.82
N SER A 21 7.02 5.18 11.47
CA SER A 21 7.37 5.66 10.13
C SER A 21 8.87 5.55 9.88
N LEU A 22 9.21 5.25 8.63
CA LEU A 22 10.58 5.27 8.12
C LEU A 22 11.04 6.68 7.71
N THR A 23 10.10 7.62 7.55
CA THR A 23 10.35 8.91 6.89
C THR A 23 9.99 10.11 7.75
N GLU A 24 8.97 9.97 8.61
CA GLU A 24 8.44 11.01 9.49
C GLU A 24 8.66 10.64 10.97
N PRO A 25 8.68 11.61 11.90
CA PRO A 25 8.73 11.35 13.34
C PRO A 25 7.38 10.86 13.89
N PHE A 26 6.75 9.89 13.23
CA PHE A 26 5.45 9.34 13.60
C PHE A 26 5.58 7.92 14.14
N LYS A 27 4.84 7.65 15.22
CA LYS A 27 4.65 6.31 15.78
C LYS A 27 3.28 6.18 16.43
N VAL A 28 2.75 4.97 16.46
CA VAL A 28 1.50 4.65 17.16
C VAL A 28 1.56 3.23 17.72
N ASN A 29 1.09 3.05 18.95
CA ASN A 29 0.84 1.74 19.53
C ASN A 29 -0.61 1.38 19.25
N HIS A 30 -0.88 0.18 18.73
CA HIS A 30 -2.23 -0.26 18.47
C HIS A 30 -2.37 -1.76 18.69
N SER A 31 -3.60 -2.21 18.98
CA SER A 31 -3.93 -3.62 19.09
C SER A 31 -4.28 -4.15 17.70
N PHE A 32 -3.70 -5.28 17.32
CA PHE A 32 -3.92 -5.94 16.04
C PHE A 32 -4.50 -7.32 16.27
N LEU A 33 -5.31 -7.79 15.32
CA LEU A 33 -5.74 -9.17 15.25
C LEU A 33 -4.69 -9.97 14.48
N VAL A 34 -4.30 -11.12 15.04
CA VAL A 34 -3.34 -12.02 14.40
C VAL A 34 -4.11 -13.04 13.57
N LEU A 35 -3.76 -13.12 12.29
CA LEU A 35 -4.31 -14.07 11.32
C LEU A 35 -3.15 -14.94 10.78
N PRO A 36 -3.39 -16.23 10.50
CA PRO A 36 -2.35 -17.11 9.93
C PRO A 36 -1.82 -16.61 8.58
N GLU A 37 -2.68 -15.99 7.78
CA GLU A 37 -2.34 -15.39 6.49
C GLU A 37 -3.26 -14.19 6.25
N LEU A 38 -2.67 -13.05 5.85
CA LEU A 38 -3.40 -11.82 5.51
C LEU A 38 -3.69 -11.73 4.03
N THR A 39 -2.64 -11.86 3.21
CA THR A 39 -2.71 -11.78 1.76
C THR A 39 -1.68 -12.71 1.15
N GLY A 40 -1.93 -13.17 -0.07
CA GLY A 40 -0.85 -13.63 -0.95
C GLY A 40 0.06 -12.47 -1.38
N ASN A 41 1.00 -12.73 -2.28
CA ASN A 41 1.93 -11.69 -2.74
C ASN A 41 1.23 -10.58 -3.54
N ILE A 42 1.46 -9.34 -3.12
CA ILE A 42 0.96 -8.12 -3.77
C ILE A 42 2.14 -7.14 -3.91
N PRO A 43 2.33 -6.53 -5.09
CA PRO A 43 1.68 -6.87 -6.36
C PRO A 43 2.03 -8.30 -6.81
N LYS A 44 1.16 -8.91 -7.64
CA LYS A 44 1.40 -10.26 -8.19
C LYS A 44 2.65 -10.33 -9.07
N PHE A 45 2.98 -9.21 -9.71
CA PHE A 45 4.19 -9.04 -10.51
C PHE A 45 4.89 -7.76 -10.07
N PRO A 46 6.23 -7.72 -10.03
CA PRO A 46 6.96 -6.52 -9.69
C PRO A 46 6.58 -5.33 -10.58
N ILE A 47 6.55 -4.13 -10.00
CA ILE A 47 6.27 -2.88 -10.71
C ILE A 47 7.59 -2.23 -11.11
N ASP A 48 7.69 -1.76 -12.36
CA ASP A 48 8.81 -0.95 -12.80
C ASP A 48 8.63 0.50 -12.31
N ILE A 49 9.29 0.81 -11.19
CA ILE A 49 9.22 2.13 -10.56
C ILE A 49 9.78 3.26 -11.43
N GLN A 50 10.66 2.95 -12.39
CA GLN A 50 11.25 3.97 -13.26
C GLN A 50 10.18 4.59 -14.17
N GLN A 51 9.15 3.82 -14.55
CA GLN A 51 8.04 4.29 -15.38
C GLN A 51 7.10 5.24 -14.63
N LEU A 52 7.09 5.20 -13.30
CA LEU A 52 6.22 6.01 -12.46
C LEU A 52 6.68 7.46 -12.32
N ASN A 53 7.92 7.77 -12.69
CA ASN A 53 8.51 9.12 -12.62
C ASN A 53 8.26 9.80 -11.24
N ILE A 54 8.44 9.06 -10.15
CA ILE A 54 8.25 9.57 -8.79
C ILE A 54 9.30 10.66 -8.53
N PRO A 55 8.90 11.87 -8.08
CA PRO A 55 9.88 12.94 -7.82
C PRO A 55 10.90 12.54 -6.74
N ASN A 56 12.18 12.85 -6.95
CA ASN A 56 13.29 12.42 -6.09
C ASN A 56 13.18 12.88 -4.62
N ASN A 57 12.41 13.93 -4.32
CA ASN A 57 12.19 14.43 -2.97
C ASN A 57 11.06 13.70 -2.23
N ILE A 58 10.40 12.73 -2.86
CA ILE A 58 9.32 11.93 -2.27
C ILE A 58 9.90 10.72 -1.57
N LYS A 59 9.61 10.61 -0.27
CA LYS A 59 9.87 9.40 0.51
C LYS A 59 8.58 8.60 0.66
N LEU A 60 8.57 7.38 0.12
CA LEU A 60 7.41 6.49 0.20
C LEU A 60 7.28 5.89 1.61
N ALA A 61 6.05 5.64 2.04
CA ALA A 61 5.77 4.96 3.31
C ALA A 61 6.27 3.50 3.29
N ASP A 62 6.20 2.86 2.11
CA ASP A 62 6.78 1.55 1.82
C ASP A 62 7.74 1.70 0.62
N PRO A 63 9.07 1.76 0.87
CA PRO A 63 10.07 1.83 -0.18
C PRO A 63 10.14 0.60 -1.08
N THR A 64 9.53 -0.52 -0.67
CA THR A 64 9.54 -1.81 -1.35
C THR A 64 8.19 -2.21 -1.95
N PHE A 65 7.24 -1.28 -2.03
CA PHE A 65 5.88 -1.53 -2.54
C PHE A 65 5.82 -2.16 -3.94
N ASN A 66 6.90 -2.00 -4.71
CA ASN A 66 7.05 -2.51 -6.07
C ASN A 66 7.48 -3.97 -6.12
N HIS A 67 7.94 -4.55 -5.01
CA HIS A 67 8.32 -5.96 -4.91
C HIS A 67 7.11 -6.83 -4.61
N SER A 68 7.07 -8.03 -5.19
CA SER A 68 6.02 -8.99 -4.90
C SER A 68 6.24 -9.61 -3.52
N ALA A 69 5.41 -9.26 -2.53
CA ALA A 69 5.51 -9.75 -1.17
C ALA A 69 4.12 -9.81 -0.49
N PRO A 70 3.91 -10.66 0.52
CA PRO A 70 2.70 -10.61 1.34
C PRO A 70 2.66 -9.30 2.16
N ILE A 71 1.46 -8.89 2.59
CA ILE A 71 1.27 -7.74 3.46
C ILE A 71 1.30 -8.19 4.92
N ASP A 72 2.15 -7.57 5.73
CA ASP A 72 2.27 -7.91 7.16
C ASP A 72 1.15 -7.31 8.02
N ILE A 73 0.62 -6.14 7.64
CA ILE A 73 -0.31 -5.36 8.47
C ILE A 73 -1.40 -4.71 7.61
N LEU A 74 -2.65 -4.99 7.95
CA LEU A 74 -3.82 -4.27 7.43
C LEU A 74 -4.27 -3.20 8.43
N ILE A 75 -4.25 -1.95 8.00
CA ILE A 75 -4.68 -0.82 8.83
C ILE A 75 -6.19 -0.59 8.64
N GLY A 76 -6.95 -0.77 9.72
CA GLY A 76 -8.39 -0.54 9.75
C GLY A 76 -8.78 0.95 9.76
N ALA A 77 -10.09 1.20 9.68
CA ALA A 77 -10.66 2.54 9.61
C ALA A 77 -10.32 3.44 10.82
N GLU A 78 -10.08 2.86 11.99
CA GLU A 78 -9.72 3.57 13.22
C GLU A 78 -8.44 4.38 13.05
N LEU A 79 -7.39 3.75 12.51
CA LEU A 79 -6.13 4.44 12.25
C LEU A 79 -6.12 5.16 10.90
N PHE A 80 -6.85 4.65 9.89
CA PHE A 80 -6.83 5.17 8.52
C PHE A 80 -6.99 6.69 8.44
N TRP A 81 -8.03 7.25 9.06
CA TRP A 81 -8.30 8.69 9.01
C TRP A 81 -7.28 9.52 9.78
N TYR A 82 -6.68 8.94 10.83
CA TYR A 82 -5.65 9.59 11.63
C TYR A 82 -4.30 9.68 10.90
N ILE A 83 -4.02 8.71 10.02
CA ILE A 83 -2.74 8.62 9.28
C ILE A 83 -2.79 9.29 7.92
N LEU A 84 -3.96 9.35 7.26
CA LEU A 84 -4.09 9.87 5.90
C LEU A 84 -3.88 11.40 5.90
N GLY A 85 -2.94 11.88 5.09
CA GLY A 85 -2.72 13.30 4.89
C GLY A 85 -3.65 13.87 3.81
N CYS A 86 -3.59 15.18 3.60
CA CYS A 86 -4.43 15.91 2.64
C CYS A 86 -3.79 16.16 1.27
N LYS A 87 -2.46 16.10 1.16
CA LYS A 87 -1.73 16.39 -0.09
C LYS A 87 -1.78 15.20 -1.03
N GLN A 88 -1.89 15.50 -2.33
CA GLN A 88 -1.91 14.52 -3.39
C GLN A 88 -1.07 15.02 -4.57
N ILE A 89 -0.38 14.11 -5.24
CA ILE A 89 0.35 14.38 -6.48
C ILE A 89 -0.10 13.36 -7.52
N THR A 90 -0.41 13.80 -8.74
CA THR A 90 -0.68 12.91 -9.86
C THR A 90 0.64 12.59 -10.57
N LEU A 91 0.90 11.31 -10.86
CA LEU A 91 2.09 10.89 -11.63
C LEU A 91 1.80 10.84 -13.15
N GLY A 92 0.64 11.33 -13.58
CA GLY A 92 0.18 11.33 -14.97
C GLY A 92 -1.23 10.76 -15.11
N PRO A 93 -1.86 10.93 -16.29
CA PRO A 93 -3.26 10.55 -16.52
C PRO A 93 -3.53 9.03 -16.39
N TYR A 94 -2.51 8.19 -16.59
CA TYR A 94 -2.62 6.72 -16.55
C TYR A 94 -1.73 6.08 -15.49
N ASN A 95 -1.22 6.89 -14.56
CA ASN A 95 -0.34 6.44 -13.49
C ASN A 95 -1.04 6.53 -12.13
N PRO A 96 -0.54 5.79 -11.12
CA PRO A 96 -0.93 5.96 -9.74
C PRO A 96 -0.80 7.41 -9.26
N LYS A 97 -1.50 7.71 -8.17
CA LYS A 97 -1.40 8.96 -7.44
C LYS A 97 -0.59 8.74 -6.18
N LEU A 98 0.16 9.76 -5.79
CA LEU A 98 0.78 9.84 -4.48
C LEU A 98 -0.18 10.52 -3.52
N ARG A 99 -0.31 9.98 -2.31
CA ARG A 99 -1.08 10.58 -1.21
C ARG A 99 -0.19 10.72 0.01
N SER A 100 -0.08 11.93 0.56
CA SER A 100 0.68 12.12 1.81
C SER A 100 0.05 11.34 2.96
N SER A 101 0.86 10.84 3.89
CA SER A 101 0.41 10.25 5.15
C SER A 101 1.43 10.53 6.25
N LYS A 102 1.08 10.23 7.50
CA LYS A 102 2.01 10.27 8.62
C LYS A 102 3.12 9.22 8.55
N TYR A 103 3.05 8.25 7.63
CA TYR A 103 4.09 7.26 7.42
C TYR A 103 5.05 7.58 6.27
N GLY A 104 4.75 8.61 5.46
CA GLY A 104 5.38 8.88 4.17
C GLY A 104 4.34 8.97 3.06
N TRP A 105 4.77 9.04 1.80
CA TRP A 105 3.85 9.06 0.66
C TRP A 105 3.35 7.65 0.31
N LEU A 106 2.03 7.51 0.18
CA LEU A 106 1.36 6.31 -0.27
C LEU A 106 1.22 6.35 -1.80
N ILE A 107 1.38 5.20 -2.46
CA ILE A 107 0.98 5.01 -3.86
C ILE A 107 -0.42 4.42 -3.90
N SER A 108 -1.29 4.95 -4.76
CA SER A 108 -2.65 4.44 -4.92
C SER A 108 -3.17 4.66 -6.34
N GLY A 109 -3.84 3.65 -6.88
CA GLY A 109 -4.42 3.69 -8.22
C GLY A 109 -3.95 2.53 -9.08
N LEU A 110 -4.47 2.50 -10.31
CA LEU A 110 -4.11 1.47 -11.27
C LEU A 110 -2.70 1.73 -11.81
N TYR A 111 -1.96 0.64 -11.96
CA TYR A 111 -0.75 0.60 -12.75
C TYR A 111 -1.00 -0.27 -13.97
N THR A 112 -1.13 0.35 -15.15
CA THR A 112 -1.29 -0.37 -16.41
C THR A 112 0.07 -0.48 -17.09
N ASN A 113 0.70 -1.66 -17.01
CA ASN A 113 1.82 -1.96 -17.90
C ASN A 113 1.29 -1.89 -19.33
N SER A 114 1.67 -0.87 -20.10
CA SER A 114 1.17 -0.67 -21.47
C SER A 114 1.71 -1.70 -22.49
N PHE A 115 2.32 -2.79 -22.03
CA PHE A 115 2.92 -3.85 -22.85
C PHE A 115 1.93 -4.90 -23.37
N HIS A 116 0.63 -4.57 -23.44
CA HIS A 116 -0.34 -5.38 -24.17
C HIS A 116 -1.10 -4.56 -25.23
N LYS A 117 -0.41 -3.68 -25.97
CA LYS A 117 -0.78 -3.46 -27.38
C LYS A 117 -0.23 -4.62 -28.18
N SER A 118 -0.97 -5.73 -28.21
CA SER A 118 -0.76 -6.75 -29.23
C SER A 118 -0.98 -6.09 -30.58
N ASN A 119 0.06 -6.14 -31.39
CA ASN A 119 0.03 -5.99 -32.83
C ASN A 119 -1.18 -6.73 -33.41
N ASN A 120 -2.06 -6.01 -34.10
CA ASN A 120 -2.76 -6.54 -35.25
C ASN A 120 -2.43 -5.59 -36.41
N ILE A 121 -1.45 -6.03 -37.21
CA ILE A 121 -0.98 -5.39 -38.43
C ILE A 121 -1.85 -5.95 -39.56
N THR A 122 -2.45 -5.05 -40.34
CA THR A 122 -3.21 -5.26 -41.60
C THR A 122 -4.58 -5.94 -41.49
#